data_AF-A0A2E9FIW9-F1
#
_entry.id   AF-A0A2E9FIW9-F1
#
_cell.length_a   1.000
_cell.length_b   1.000
_cell.length_c   1.000
_cell.angle_alpha   90.00
_cell.angle_beta   90.00
_cell.angle_gamma   90.00
#
_symmetry.space_group_name_H-M   'P 1'
#
loop_
_entity.id
_entity.type
_entity.pdbx_description
1 polymer ?
#
loop_
_entity_poly.entity_id
_entity_poly.type
_entity_poly.pdbx_seq_one_letter_code
_entity_poly.pdbx_strand_id
1 'polypeptide(L)'
;MPAKGTRKRSEHYVNNKEFLYAIVQYKADVKAAEEAGEPKPRITNYLGECFVKIATHLSYKPNFVNYMFREDMISDGIENCVQYIHNFNPEKSTNPFAYFTQIIHYAFLRRIQKEKKQMEIREKIIEKSGYDEVMHVDDDYGASSDYNSIKEAVQTKMNQ
;
A
#
# COMPACT_ATOMS: atom_id res chain seq x y z
N MET A 1 -43.89 -8.22 -20.10
CA MET A 1 -42.75 -7.93 -19.20
C MET A 1 -41.77 -7.04 -19.95
N PRO A 2 -41.43 -5.83 -19.47
CA PRO A 2 -40.49 -4.97 -20.20
C PRO A 2 -39.05 -5.48 -20.03
N ALA A 3 -38.31 -5.55 -21.15
CA ALA A 3 -36.94 -6.03 -21.20
C ALA A 3 -35.99 -5.12 -20.39
N LYS A 4 -35.18 -5.75 -19.53
CA LYS A 4 -34.18 -5.11 -18.67
C LYS A 4 -33.08 -4.51 -19.56
N GLY A 5 -33.11 -3.19 -19.77
CA GLY A 5 -32.12 -2.47 -20.58
C GLY A 5 -30.70 -2.79 -20.12
N THR A 6 -29.85 -3.25 -21.04
CA THR A 6 -28.43 -3.46 -20.80
C THR A 6 -27.80 -2.11 -20.50
N ARG A 7 -27.33 -1.90 -19.27
CA ARG A 7 -26.56 -0.69 -18.92
C ARG A 7 -25.38 -0.58 -19.87
N LYS A 8 -25.27 0.54 -20.60
CA LYS A 8 -24.07 0.91 -21.35
C LYS A 8 -22.88 0.76 -20.40
N ARG A 9 -21.91 -0.10 -20.75
CA ARG A 9 -20.66 -0.19 -19.99
C ARG A 9 -20.00 1.19 -20.08
N SER A 10 -19.82 1.84 -18.95
CA SER A 10 -19.05 3.07 -18.86
C SER A 10 -17.69 2.80 -19.48
N GLU A 11 -17.28 3.64 -20.44
CA GLU A 11 -15.90 3.64 -20.93
C GLU A 11 -15.00 3.83 -19.71
N HIS A 12 -14.18 2.81 -19.45
CA HIS A 12 -13.24 2.85 -18.37
C HIS A 12 -12.09 3.76 -18.81
N TYR A 13 -11.52 4.54 -17.89
CA TYR A 13 -10.37 5.43 -18.16
C TYR A 13 -9.08 4.68 -18.62
N VAL A 14 -9.17 3.36 -18.76
CA VAL A 14 -8.22 2.48 -19.44
C VAL A 14 -9.01 1.57 -20.38
N ASN A 15 -8.67 1.53 -21.66
CA ASN A 15 -9.29 0.60 -22.60
C ASN A 15 -8.81 -0.83 -22.31
N ASN A 16 -9.68 -1.65 -21.72
CA ASN A 16 -9.32 -3.01 -21.30
C ASN A 16 -8.87 -3.91 -22.46
N LYS A 17 -9.36 -3.69 -23.70
CA LYS A 17 -8.95 -4.51 -24.86
C LYS A 17 -7.52 -4.21 -25.26
N GLU A 18 -7.18 -2.92 -25.37
CA GLU A 18 -5.82 -2.47 -25.68
C GLU A 18 -4.86 -2.84 -24.56
N PHE A 19 -5.31 -2.72 -23.30
CA PHE A 19 -4.49 -3.10 -22.16
C PHE A 19 -4.18 -4.61 -22.13
N LEU A 20 -5.18 -5.46 -22.41
CA LEU A 20 -4.97 -6.90 -22.53
C LEU A 20 -3.99 -7.23 -23.66
N TYR A 21 -4.18 -6.62 -24.83
CA TYR A 21 -3.30 -6.81 -25.97
C TYR A 21 -1.85 -6.44 -25.63
N ALA A 22 -1.62 -5.28 -25.02
CA ALA A 22 -0.29 -4.83 -24.63
C ALA A 22 0.40 -5.75 -23.62
N ILE A 23 -0.35 -6.31 -22.66
CA ILE A 23 0.21 -7.28 -21.69
C ILE A 23 0.57 -8.60 -22.38
N VAL A 24 -0.29 -9.11 -23.26
CA VAL A 24 -0.02 -10.34 -24.01
C VAL A 24 1.21 -10.17 -24.89
N GLN A 25 1.32 -9.04 -25.59
CA GLN A 25 2.49 -8.73 -26.40
C GLN A 25 3.75 -8.67 -25.56
N TYR A 26 3.74 -7.93 -24.45
CA TYR A 26 4.89 -7.86 -23.55
C TYR A 26 5.30 -9.23 -23.00
N LYS A 27 4.34 -10.11 -22.67
CA LYS A 27 4.64 -11.48 -22.25
C LYS A 27 5.28 -12.31 -23.37
N ALA A 28 4.84 -12.14 -24.62
CA ALA A 28 5.46 -12.79 -25.76
C ALA A 28 6.90 -12.30 -25.96
N ASP A 29 7.13 -10.98 -25.85
CA ASP A 29 8.46 -10.38 -25.97
C ASP A 29 9.40 -10.88 -24.86
N VAL A 30 8.91 -11.01 -23.62
CA VAL A 30 9.69 -11.57 -22.50
C VAL A 30 10.08 -13.02 -22.78
N LYS A 31 9.15 -13.84 -23.30
CA LYS A 31 9.41 -15.25 -23.64
C LYS A 31 10.43 -15.37 -24.77
N ALA A 32 10.30 -14.54 -25.80
CA ALA A 32 11.25 -14.51 -26.91
C ALA A 32 12.66 -14.11 -26.46
N ALA A 33 12.78 -13.09 -25.59
CA ALA A 33 14.06 -12.69 -25.02
C ALA A 33 14.68 -13.80 -24.15
N GLU A 34 13.87 -14.51 -23.36
CA GLU A 34 14.33 -15.66 -22.56
C GLU A 34 14.86 -16.80 -23.45
N GLU A 35 14.16 -17.12 -24.54
CA GLU A 35 14.60 -18.13 -25.52
C GLU A 35 15.88 -17.71 -26.26
N ALA A 36 16.08 -16.41 -26.49
CA ALA A 36 17.26 -15.84 -27.13
C ALA A 36 18.45 -15.63 -26.16
N GLY A 37 18.25 -15.79 -24.85
CA GLY A 37 19.28 -15.46 -23.84
C GLY A 37 19.53 -13.95 -23.68
N GLU A 38 18.57 -13.13 -24.08
CA GLU A 38 18.62 -11.67 -24.02
C GLU A 38 18.09 -11.13 -22.67
N PRO A 39 18.48 -9.89 -22.29
CA PRO A 39 17.94 -9.27 -21.09
C PRO A 39 16.43 -9.07 -21.20
N LYS A 40 15.75 -9.15 -20.06
CA LYS A 40 14.30 -8.94 -19.97
C LYS A 40 13.91 -7.59 -20.59
N PRO A 41 12.95 -7.55 -21.52
CA PRO A 41 12.53 -6.31 -22.15
C PRO A 41 11.95 -5.34 -21.13
N ARG A 42 12.12 -4.04 -21.39
CA ARG A 42 11.56 -2.98 -20.55
C ARG A 42 10.04 -2.96 -20.71
N ILE A 43 9.34 -2.68 -19.61
CA ILE A 43 7.90 -2.43 -19.65
C ILE A 43 7.64 -1.20 -20.52
N THR A 44 6.66 -1.28 -21.41
CA THR A 44 6.31 -0.18 -22.32
C THR A 44 5.71 1.00 -21.56
N ASN A 45 5.92 2.22 -22.06
CA ASN A 45 5.35 3.43 -21.45
C ASN A 45 3.82 3.34 -21.35
N TYR A 46 3.15 2.75 -22.35
CA TYR A 46 1.69 2.54 -22.32
C TYR A 46 1.24 1.68 -21.14
N LEU A 47 1.94 0.59 -20.83
CA LEU A 47 1.63 -0.25 -19.67
C LEU A 47 1.85 0.52 -18.36
N GLY A 48 2.94 1.27 -18.27
CA GLY A 48 3.22 2.17 -17.15
C GLY A 48 2.13 3.20 -16.93
N GLU A 49 1.70 3.88 -17.99
CA GLU A 49 0.59 4.84 -17.95
C GLU A 49 -0.71 4.21 -17.48
N CYS A 50 -1.01 2.98 -17.92
CA CYS A 50 -2.18 2.25 -17.45
C CYS A 50 -2.12 2.00 -15.94
N PHE A 51 -0.97 1.56 -15.41
CA PHE A 51 -0.81 1.36 -13.96
C PHE A 51 -0.97 2.66 -13.17
N VAL A 52 -0.37 3.75 -13.63
CA VAL A 52 -0.48 5.08 -13.01
C VAL A 52 -1.95 5.52 -12.99
N LYS A 53 -2.67 5.39 -14.10
CA LYS A 53 -4.11 5.75 -14.19
C LYS A 53 -4.96 4.93 -13.22
N ILE A 54 -4.74 3.62 -13.14
CA ILE A 54 -5.48 2.74 -12.23
C ILE A 54 -5.20 3.11 -10.77
N ALA A 55 -3.93 3.27 -10.39
CA ALA A 55 -3.53 3.60 -9.03
C ALA A 55 -4.05 4.98 -8.59
N THR A 56 -3.90 5.98 -9.45
CA THR A 56 -4.38 7.35 -9.20
C THR A 56 -5.89 7.35 -8.99
N HIS A 57 -6.65 6.70 -9.87
CA HIS A 57 -8.10 6.67 -9.75
C HIS A 57 -8.57 5.89 -8.51
N LEU A 58 -7.89 4.79 -8.17
CA LEU A 58 -8.19 4.03 -6.96
C LEU A 58 -7.95 4.87 -5.70
N SER A 59 -6.94 5.74 -5.71
CA SER A 59 -6.61 6.63 -4.59
C SER A 59 -7.74 7.61 -4.23
N TYR A 60 -8.62 7.96 -5.19
CA TYR A 60 -9.76 8.85 -4.95
C TYR A 60 -10.97 8.15 -4.31
N LYS A 61 -10.92 6.83 -4.10
CA LYS A 61 -12.01 6.14 -3.40
C LYS A 61 -12.10 6.63 -1.95
N PRO A 62 -13.31 6.71 -1.36
CA PRO A 62 -13.50 7.16 0.02
C PRO A 62 -12.63 6.42 1.04
N ASN A 63 -12.33 5.14 0.78
CA ASN A 63 -11.48 4.32 1.64
C ASN A 63 -10.01 4.76 1.67
N PHE A 64 -9.54 5.53 0.67
CA PHE A 64 -8.12 5.84 0.46
C PHE A 64 -7.82 7.35 0.34
N VAL A 65 -8.82 8.16 0.00
CA VAL A 65 -8.63 9.59 -0.35
C VAL A 65 -8.08 10.45 0.80
N ASN A 66 -8.37 10.09 2.05
CA ASN A 66 -8.05 10.92 3.22
C ASN A 66 -6.72 10.56 3.91
N TYR A 67 -5.88 9.70 3.31
CA TYR A 67 -4.55 9.43 3.86
C TYR A 67 -3.54 10.47 3.37
N MET A 68 -2.75 11.04 4.30
CA MET A 68 -1.72 12.03 3.96
C MET A 68 -0.59 11.46 3.08
N PHE A 69 -0.33 10.16 3.15
CA PHE A 69 0.69 9.43 2.39
C PHE A 69 0.14 8.82 1.09
N ARG A 70 -0.89 9.45 0.49
CA ARG A 70 -1.58 8.94 -0.71
C ARG A 70 -0.65 8.75 -1.91
N GLU A 71 0.29 9.67 -2.13
CA GLU A 71 1.25 9.58 -3.24
C GLU A 71 2.25 8.41 -3.05
N ASP A 72 2.63 8.14 -1.80
CA ASP A 72 3.44 6.96 -1.48
C ASP A 72 2.66 5.66 -1.70
N MET A 73 1.37 5.64 -1.37
CA MET A 73 0.50 4.49 -1.67
C MET A 73 0.44 4.23 -3.18
N ILE A 74 0.25 5.28 -3.99
CA ILE A 74 0.23 5.18 -5.45
C ILE A 74 1.55 4.59 -5.95
N SER A 75 2.69 5.08 -5.45
CA SER A 75 4.02 4.59 -5.81
C SER A 75 4.20 3.11 -5.48
N ASP A 76 3.86 2.69 -4.26
CA ASP A 76 3.90 1.27 -3.85
C ASP A 76 2.97 0.41 -4.73
N GLY A 77 1.80 0.94 -5.10
CA GLY A 77 0.85 0.29 -5.99
C GLY A 77 1.41 0.02 -7.39
N ILE A 78 2.09 1.00 -7.97
CA ILE A 78 2.73 0.88 -9.30
C ILE A 78 3.89 -0.11 -9.24
N GLU A 79 4.74 -0.04 -8.21
CA GLU A 79 5.84 -0.99 -8.02
C GLU A 79 5.34 -2.43 -7.97
N ASN A 80 4.25 -2.68 -7.22
CA ASN A 80 3.64 -4.00 -7.14
C ASN A 80 3.06 -4.46 -8.49
N CYS A 81 2.49 -3.55 -9.29
CA CYS A 81 2.04 -3.89 -10.65
C CYS A 81 3.21 -4.35 -11.53
N VAL A 82 4.32 -3.62 -11.49
CA VAL A 82 5.55 -3.95 -12.24
C VAL A 82 6.13 -5.28 -11.78
N GLN A 83 6.18 -5.51 -10.46
CA GLN A 83 6.68 -6.75 -9.90
C GLN A 83 5.83 -7.95 -10.35
N TYR A 84 4.50 -7.85 -10.28
CA TYR A 84 3.60 -8.97 -10.53
C TYR A 84 3.05 -9.06 -11.98
N ILE A 85 3.51 -8.22 -12.90
CA ILE A 85 3.02 -8.21 -14.29
C ILE A 85 3.14 -9.57 -14.98
N HIS A 86 4.20 -10.33 -14.66
CA HIS A 86 4.48 -11.63 -15.26
C HIS A 86 3.51 -12.73 -14.79
N ASN A 87 2.90 -12.56 -13.61
CA ASN A 87 1.97 -13.51 -13.01
C ASN A 87 0.55 -13.44 -13.60
N PHE A 88 0.25 -12.41 -14.40
CA PHE A 88 -1.03 -12.33 -15.09
C PHE A 88 -1.17 -13.47 -16.12
N ASN A 89 -2.23 -14.26 -16.03
CA ASN A 89 -2.51 -15.34 -16.98
C ASN A 89 -3.79 -15.01 -17.80
N PRO A 90 -3.66 -14.71 -19.11
CA PRO A 90 -4.79 -14.43 -19.99
C PRO A 90 -5.81 -15.56 -20.12
N GLU A 91 -5.40 -16.83 -19.93
CA GLU A 91 -6.28 -18.00 -20.01
C GLU A 91 -7.22 -18.08 -18.80
N LYS A 92 -6.75 -17.62 -17.63
CA LYS A 92 -7.55 -17.62 -16.39
C LYS A 92 -8.44 -16.38 -16.28
N SER A 93 -7.97 -15.24 -16.76
CA SER A 93 -8.72 -13.98 -16.73
C SER A 93 -8.43 -13.15 -17.96
N THR A 94 -9.50 -12.78 -18.68
CA THR A 94 -9.44 -11.86 -19.81
C THR A 94 -9.46 -10.39 -19.38
N ASN A 95 -9.56 -10.12 -18.07
CA ASN A 95 -9.68 -8.77 -17.53
C ASN A 95 -8.42 -8.38 -16.74
N PRO A 96 -7.41 -7.79 -17.39
CA PRO A 96 -6.22 -7.28 -16.70
C PRO A 96 -6.55 -6.12 -15.76
N PHE A 97 -7.53 -5.27 -16.10
CA PHE A 97 -7.92 -4.15 -15.23
C PHE A 97 -8.31 -4.62 -13.83
N ALA A 98 -9.13 -5.67 -13.73
CA ALA A 98 -9.54 -6.23 -12.44
C ALA A 98 -8.35 -6.81 -11.65
N TYR A 99 -7.44 -7.52 -12.35
CA TYR A 99 -6.23 -8.09 -11.75
C TYR A 99 -5.33 -7.02 -11.13
N PHE A 100 -5.00 -5.97 -11.88
CA PHE A 100 -4.13 -4.89 -11.38
C PHE A 100 -4.82 -4.02 -10.34
N THR A 101 -6.13 -3.79 -10.46
CA THR A 101 -6.90 -3.11 -9.41
C THR A 101 -6.76 -3.84 -8.07
N GLN A 102 -6.82 -5.18 -8.07
CA GLN A 102 -6.67 -5.98 -6.86
C GLN A 102 -5.25 -5.88 -6.26
N ILE A 103 -4.22 -5.92 -7.11
CA ILE A 103 -2.82 -5.77 -6.70
C ILE A 103 -2.62 -4.43 -5.99
N ILE A 104 -3.07 -3.34 -6.61
CA ILE A 104 -2.93 -1.99 -6.06
C ILE A 104 -3.72 -1.87 -4.75
N HIS A 105 -4.94 -2.41 -4.69
CA HIS A 105 -5.76 -2.39 -3.49
C HIS A 105 -5.04 -3.02 -2.28
N TYR A 106 -4.42 -4.20 -2.46
CA TYR A 106 -3.66 -4.82 -1.37
C TYR A 106 -2.36 -4.08 -1.06
N ALA A 107 -1.70 -3.48 -2.05
CA ALA A 107 -0.54 -2.63 -1.79
C ALA A 107 -0.91 -1.44 -0.90
N PHE A 108 -2.04 -0.78 -1.19
CA PHE A 108 -2.56 0.33 -0.39
C PHE A 108 -2.84 -0.08 1.07
N LEU A 109 -3.50 -1.22 1.27
CA LEU A 109 -3.77 -1.74 2.61
C LEU A 109 -2.48 -2.02 3.40
N ARG A 110 -1.47 -2.62 2.76
CA ARG A 110 -0.16 -2.86 3.39
C ARG A 110 0.55 -1.56 3.75
N ARG A 111 0.51 -0.54 2.87
CA ARG A 111 1.11 0.76 3.15
C ARG A 111 0.44 1.44 4.35
N ILE A 112 -0.90 1.45 4.40
CA ILE A 112 -1.65 1.99 5.55
C ILE A 112 -1.26 1.29 6.86
N GLN A 113 -1.16 -0.05 6.85
CA GLN A 113 -0.76 -0.81 8.05
C GLN A 113 0.67 -0.46 8.50
N LYS A 114 1.60 -0.33 7.54
CA LYS A 114 2.98 0.06 7.82
C LYS A 114 3.05 1.46 8.45
N GLU A 115 2.34 2.43 7.89
CA GLU A 115 2.30 3.80 8.41
C GLU A 115 1.65 3.89 9.79
N LYS A 116 0.55 3.16 10.02
CA LYS A 116 -0.06 3.05 11.36
C LYS A 116 0.93 2.53 12.40
N LYS A 117 1.64 1.45 12.08
CA LYS A 117 2.68 0.89 12.96
C LYS A 117 3.81 1.89 13.23
N GLN A 118 4.22 2.67 12.23
CA GLN A 118 5.25 3.70 12.43
C GLN A 118 4.76 4.85 13.32
N MET A 119 3.50 5.27 13.19
CA MET A 119 2.91 6.27 14.09
C MET A 119 2.83 5.75 15.54
N GLU A 120 2.36 4.52 15.75
CA GLU A 120 2.31 3.90 17.09
C GLU A 120 3.70 3.78 17.74
N ILE A 121 4.74 3.46 16.96
CA ILE A 121 6.13 3.41 17.46
C ILE A 121 6.59 4.81 17.87
N ARG A 122 6.32 5.83 17.05
CA ARG A 122 6.69 7.22 17.34
C ARG A 122 6.00 7.72 18.62
N GLU A 123 4.71 7.43 18.79
CA GLU A 123 3.93 7.78 19.98
C GLU A 123 4.52 7.13 21.24
N LYS A 124 4.81 5.82 21.20
CA LYS A 124 5.46 5.11 22.31
C LYS A 124 6.83 5.67 22.70
N ILE A 125 7.61 6.14 21.71
CA ILE A 125 8.90 6.78 21.98
C ILE A 125 8.69 8.10 22.72
N ILE A 126 7.73 8.92 22.28
CA ILE A 126 7.40 10.22 22.90
C ILE A 126 6.89 10.01 24.33
N GLU A 127 5.98 9.06 24.55
CA GLU A 127 5.48 8.72 25.89
C GLU A 127 6.63 8.34 26.82
N LYS A 128 7.55 7.50 26.35
CA LYS A 128 8.72 7.07 27.13
C LYS A 128 9.67 8.23 27.45
N SER A 129 9.95 9.11 26.49
CA SER A 129 10.83 10.27 26.73
C SER A 129 10.19 11.34 27.60
N GLY A 130 8.88 11.57 27.48
CA GLY A 130 8.15 12.48 28.37
C GLY A 130 8.10 11.98 29.81
N TYR A 131 8.04 10.65 30.00
CA TYR A 131 8.18 10.04 31.32
C TYR A 131 9.59 10.24 31.90
N ASP A 132 10.63 10.17 31.07
CA ASP A 132 12.02 10.40 31.47
C ASP A 132 12.25 11.86 31.92
N GLU A 133 11.73 12.84 31.18
CA GLU A 133 11.81 14.26 31.57
C GLU A 133 11.07 14.55 32.87
N VAL A 134 9.84 14.06 33.04
CA VAL A 134 9.09 14.26 34.31
C VAL A 134 9.79 13.58 35.49
N MET A 135 10.46 12.45 35.27
CA MET A 135 11.23 11.75 36.31
C MET A 135 12.58 12.41 36.63
N HIS A 136 13.11 13.26 35.75
CA HIS A 136 14.37 13.98 35.95
C HIS A 136 14.20 15.44 36.43
N VAL A 137 13.00 16.01 36.38
CA VAL A 137 12.73 17.41 36.77
C VAL A 137 12.57 17.58 38.30
N ASP A 138 12.46 16.50 39.08
CA ASP A 138 12.20 16.58 40.53
C ASP A 138 13.44 16.30 41.43
N ASP A 139 14.65 16.22 40.88
CA ASP A 139 15.87 15.90 41.65
C ASP A 139 16.50 17.11 42.38
N ASP A 140 15.84 18.29 42.40
CA ASP A 140 16.32 19.50 43.11
C ASP A 140 15.49 19.88 44.36
N TYR A 141 14.35 19.22 44.64
CA TYR A 141 13.57 19.48 45.85
C TYR A 141 13.35 18.20 46.65
N GLY A 142 14.21 18.01 47.66
CA GLY A 142 14.36 16.78 48.42
C GLY A 142 13.07 16.21 49.03
N ALA A 143 12.68 15.02 48.58
CA ALA A 143 11.85 14.05 49.31
C ALA A 143 11.96 12.65 48.68
N SER A 144 13.16 12.07 48.64
CA SER A 144 13.48 10.78 48.00
C SER A 144 12.77 9.53 48.59
N SER A 145 11.97 9.66 49.66
CA SER A 145 11.37 8.51 50.35
C SER A 145 9.95 8.17 49.87
N ASP A 146 9.15 9.15 49.45
CA ASP A 146 7.74 8.92 49.10
C ASP A 146 7.59 8.41 47.66
N TYR A 147 8.46 8.85 46.74
CA TYR A 147 8.45 8.40 45.35
C TYR A 147 8.80 6.92 45.16
N ASN A 148 9.66 6.36 46.02
CA ASN A 148 10.02 4.93 45.94
C ASN A 148 8.82 4.01 46.24
N SER A 149 7.93 4.41 47.15
CA SER A 149 6.73 3.64 47.47
C SER A 149 5.67 3.67 46.35
N ILE A 150 5.55 4.81 45.67
CA ILE A 150 4.66 4.98 44.52
C ILE A 150 5.22 4.20 43.31
N LYS A 151 6.54 4.22 43.12
CA LYS A 151 7.25 3.46 42.08
C LYS A 151 7.02 1.96 42.24
N GLU A 152 7.17 1.42 43.45
CA GLU A 152 6.95 0.00 43.73
C GLU A 152 5.48 -0.43 43.49
N ALA A 153 4.53 0.43 43.85
CA ALA A 153 3.10 0.17 43.63
C ALA A 153 2.69 0.18 42.15
N VAL A 154 3.26 1.09 41.34
CA VAL A 154 2.97 1.19 39.91
C VAL A 154 3.62 0.03 39.13
N GLN A 155 4.86 -0.32 39.47
CA GLN A 155 5.61 -1.39 38.80
C GLN A 155 5.02 -2.78 39.09
N THR A 156 4.46 -2.97 40.29
CA THR A 156 3.73 -4.20 40.66
C THR A 156 2.40 -4.33 39.91
N LYS A 157 1.70 -3.22 39.61
CA LYS A 157 0.44 -3.21 38.86
C LYS A 157 0.61 -3.37 37.35
N MET A 158 1.75 -2.94 36.79
CA MET A 158 2.04 -3.10 35.35
C MET A 158 2.45 -4.53 34.97
N ASN A 159 2.89 -5.35 35.93
CA ASN A 159 3.42 -6.70 35.71
C ASN A 159 2.44 -7.82 36.11
N GLN A 160 1.16 -7.50 36.39
CA GLN A 160 0.06 -8.46 36.57
C GLN A 160 -0.86 -8.49 35.36
#